data_AF-D3CWB2-F1
#
_entry.id   AF-D3CWB2-F1
#
_cell.length_a   1.000
_cell.length_b   1.000
_cell.length_c   1.000
_cell.angle_alpha   90.00
_cell.angle_beta   90.00
_cell.angle_gamma   90.00
#
_symmetry.space_group_name_H-M   'P 1'
#
loop_
_entity.id
_entity.type
_entity.pdbx_description
1 polymer ?
#
loop_
_entity_poly.entity_id
_entity_poly.type
_entity_poly.pdbx_seq_one_letter_code
_entity_poly.pdbx_strand_id
1 'polypeptide(L)'
;MHGDDSLADLLGRLAVVEAQVRGAVAARRAVDPEPDDSFRGLYLSDSHIDALLLRTPTQAAPAPPGAPGPADPADPASGDQNAGSDDLAAEVERAAAVARERGSRLRLRELAGSCGLSGLDVDILLVALAPDLDARFEKFYGYLHDDVTRRRASPGLALELCGRSPIDGAARARCAPGAPLLATGLLVVEDADRPFLTRSLRVPDRVTAHLLGVDDPGPVLAEVLTDAPDVDDPVVRRVARFLSTPPRPPRLPDPRVLQARPAADARTSDNGLDEARPDGVEPVDPRLVYLRTTPGADGLAAALSACRRAGRRAIGLDLSAPGLARVADPAGGAAGSGDVGAGEGGETGTSGGSGSAAVPTADRLGGVAATLAVAVREARLAGAVLVAGPTGMLDPAARGLLVRAAAGGDGTLPPLPVVLYGRGRGIRRPPDRCR
;
A
#
# COMPACT_ATOMS: atom_id res chain seq x y z
N MET A 1 2.74 2.69 29.02
CA MET A 1 3.67 1.55 28.84
C MET A 1 3.60 0.96 27.44
N HIS A 2 2.54 0.26 26.99
CA HIS A 2 2.53 -0.32 25.61
C HIS A 2 2.59 0.73 24.48
N GLY A 3 2.03 1.93 24.69
CA GLY A 3 2.11 3.02 23.70
C GLY A 3 3.51 3.64 23.57
N ASP A 4 4.28 3.64 24.66
CA ASP A 4 5.60 4.27 24.72
C ASP A 4 6.62 3.46 23.90
N ASP A 5 6.56 2.14 23.98
CA ASP A 5 7.44 1.24 23.20
C ASP A 5 7.18 1.33 21.69
N SER A 6 5.90 1.45 21.28
CA SER A 6 5.54 1.60 19.87
C SER A 6 6.06 2.91 19.29
N LEU A 7 5.95 4.00 20.05
CA LEU A 7 6.47 5.29 19.62
C LEU A 7 8.00 5.28 19.59
N ALA A 8 8.65 4.64 20.57
CA ALA A 8 10.11 4.48 20.59
C ALA A 8 10.62 3.68 19.39
N ASP A 9 9.97 2.59 18.98
CA ASP A 9 10.31 1.83 17.76
C ASP A 9 10.18 2.71 16.50
N LEU A 10 9.10 3.50 16.38
CA LEU A 10 8.90 4.41 15.26
C LEU A 10 9.99 5.51 15.20
N LEU A 11 10.27 6.17 16.33
CA LEU A 11 11.28 7.23 16.41
C LEU A 11 12.69 6.68 16.18
N GLY A 12 12.99 5.47 16.67
CA GLY A 12 14.25 4.78 16.39
C GLY A 12 14.42 4.53 14.89
N ARG A 13 13.38 4.05 14.21
CA ARG A 13 13.41 3.83 12.75
C ARG A 13 13.53 5.16 11.97
N LEU A 14 12.94 6.25 12.45
CA LEU A 14 13.14 7.60 11.87
C LEU A 14 14.56 8.14 12.08
N ALA A 15 15.20 7.82 13.20
CA ALA A 15 16.59 8.19 13.44
C ALA A 15 17.55 7.52 12.45
N VAL A 16 17.25 6.28 12.03
CA VAL A 16 17.97 5.59 10.94
C VAL A 16 17.82 6.36 9.62
N VAL A 17 16.59 6.80 9.29
CA VAL A 17 16.34 7.63 8.10
C VAL A 17 17.09 8.97 8.20
N GLU A 18 17.12 9.61 9.37
CA GLU A 18 17.91 10.83 9.57
C GLU A 18 19.41 10.59 9.33
N ALA A 19 19.96 9.46 9.80
CA ALA A 19 21.35 9.09 9.56
C ALA A 19 21.64 8.90 8.06
N GLN A 20 20.77 8.22 7.33
CA GLN A 20 20.87 8.05 5.86
C GLN A 20 20.81 9.40 5.12
N VAL A 21 19.90 10.29 5.54
CA VAL A 21 19.79 11.65 4.98
C VAL A 21 21.07 12.45 5.23
N ARG A 22 21.63 12.39 6.44
CA ARG A 22 22.90 13.06 6.75
C ARG A 22 24.04 12.55 5.89
N GLY A 23 24.12 11.23 5.68
CA GLY A 23 25.07 10.61 4.74
C GLY A 23 24.89 11.13 3.32
N ALA A 24 23.67 11.12 2.79
CA ALA A 24 23.38 11.61 1.44
C ALA A 24 23.66 13.12 1.25
N VAL A 25 23.40 13.94 2.28
CA VAL A 25 23.74 15.37 2.27
C VAL A 25 25.25 15.56 2.31
N ALA A 26 25.98 14.82 3.16
CA ALA A 26 27.43 14.89 3.24
C ALA A 26 28.08 14.47 1.91
N ALA A 27 27.58 13.40 1.29
CA ALA A 27 28.03 12.93 -0.01
C ALA A 27 27.80 13.96 -1.12
N ARG A 28 26.63 14.63 -1.15
CA ARG A 28 26.39 15.74 -2.10
C ARG A 28 27.34 16.92 -1.86
N ARG A 29 27.50 17.36 -0.60
CA ARG A 29 28.37 18.49 -0.24
C ARG A 29 29.84 18.27 -0.59
N ALA A 30 30.31 17.03 -0.53
CA ALA A 30 31.70 16.70 -0.85
C ALA A 30 32.06 16.94 -2.33
N VAL A 31 31.06 16.94 -3.22
CA VAL A 31 31.23 17.09 -4.67
C VAL A 31 30.52 18.33 -5.23
N ASP A 32 29.85 19.12 -4.38
CA ASP A 32 29.08 20.31 -4.77
C ASP A 32 30.05 21.48 -5.04
N PRO A 33 30.12 22.01 -6.28
CA PRO A 33 30.96 23.16 -6.58
C PRO A 33 30.45 24.46 -5.93
N GLU A 34 29.17 24.56 -5.57
CA GLU A 34 28.52 25.79 -5.08
C GLU A 34 27.63 25.51 -3.85
N PRO A 35 28.17 25.04 -2.71
CA PRO A 35 27.40 24.58 -1.56
C PRO A 35 26.61 25.69 -0.83
N ASP A 36 27.04 26.95 -0.96
CA ASP A 36 26.44 28.11 -0.28
C ASP A 36 25.56 28.98 -1.21
N ASP A 37 25.24 28.50 -2.43
CA ASP A 37 24.39 29.27 -3.35
C ASP A 37 22.97 29.48 -2.79
N SER A 38 22.59 30.75 -2.63
CA SER A 38 21.28 31.17 -2.14
C SER A 38 20.15 30.96 -3.15
N PHE A 39 20.46 30.76 -4.43
CA PHE A 39 19.49 30.54 -5.52
C PHE A 39 19.50 29.09 -6.04
N ARG A 40 20.13 28.16 -5.30
CA ARG A 40 20.25 26.73 -5.65
C ARG A 40 18.89 26.13 -6.02
N GLY A 41 18.82 25.51 -7.20
CA GLY A 41 17.60 24.89 -7.73
C GLY A 41 16.62 25.83 -8.43
N LEU A 42 16.90 27.14 -8.50
CA LEU A 42 16.09 28.11 -9.27
C LEU A 42 16.63 28.38 -10.68
N TYR A 43 17.88 28.00 -10.95
CA TYR A 43 18.55 28.14 -12.24
C TYR A 43 19.57 26.99 -12.41
N LEU A 44 19.99 26.73 -13.65
CA LEU A 44 21.03 25.77 -13.98
C LEU A 44 22.28 26.54 -14.41
N SER A 45 23.36 26.46 -13.62
CA SER A 45 24.66 27.02 -13.99
C SER A 45 25.43 26.08 -14.93
N ASP A 46 26.36 26.62 -15.71
CA ASP A 46 27.20 25.81 -16.61
C ASP A 46 28.04 24.78 -15.83
N SER A 47 28.56 25.16 -14.66
CA SER A 47 29.28 24.27 -13.74
C SER A 47 28.41 23.11 -13.24
N HIS A 48 27.12 23.35 -13.00
CA HIS A 48 26.16 22.31 -12.64
C HIS A 48 25.91 21.34 -13.81
N ILE A 49 25.76 21.86 -15.04
CA ILE A 49 25.61 21.01 -16.24
C ILE A 49 26.86 20.16 -16.48
N ASP A 50 28.05 20.75 -16.35
CA ASP A 50 29.32 20.03 -16.51
C ASP A 50 29.46 18.92 -15.46
N ALA A 51 29.08 19.18 -14.21
CA ALA A 51 29.04 18.17 -13.16
C ALA A 51 28.06 17.02 -13.47
N LEU A 52 26.88 17.32 -14.06
CA LEU A 52 25.94 16.30 -14.52
C LEU A 52 26.48 15.46 -15.69
N LEU A 53 27.22 16.07 -16.61
CA LEU A 53 27.86 15.36 -17.73
C LEU A 53 29.00 14.44 -17.27
N LEU A 54 29.70 14.81 -16.20
CA LEU A 54 30.77 14.00 -15.59
C LEU A 54 30.23 12.82 -14.77
N ARG A 55 28.97 12.87 -14.30
CA ARG A 55 28.32 11.76 -13.58
C ARG A 55 28.04 10.59 -14.54
N THR A 56 28.75 9.48 -14.34
CA THR A 56 28.50 8.25 -15.11
C THR A 56 27.26 7.52 -14.57
N PRO A 57 26.37 6.95 -15.42
CA PRO A 57 25.18 6.22 -14.95
C PRO A 57 25.47 5.09 -13.96
N THR A 58 26.65 4.49 -14.05
CA THR A 58 27.15 3.43 -13.16
C THR A 58 27.48 3.92 -11.74
N GLN A 59 27.86 5.19 -11.55
CA GLN A 59 28.17 5.73 -10.21
C GLN A 59 26.91 6.07 -9.40
N ALA A 60 25.73 6.08 -10.03
CA ALA A 60 24.42 6.18 -9.37
C ALA A 60 23.88 4.81 -8.91
N ALA A 61 24.64 3.73 -9.11
CA ALA A 61 24.35 2.42 -8.54
C ALA A 61 25.24 2.19 -7.31
N PRO A 62 24.68 1.87 -6.13
CA PRO A 62 25.50 1.33 -5.06
C PRO A 62 26.13 0.02 -5.57
N ALA A 63 27.42 -0.15 -5.30
CA ALA A 63 28.16 -1.34 -5.70
C ALA A 63 27.42 -2.61 -5.23
N PRO A 64 27.36 -3.67 -6.05
CA PRO A 64 26.72 -4.92 -5.64
C PRO A 64 27.46 -5.48 -4.40
N PRO A 65 26.73 -5.93 -3.36
CA PRO A 65 27.37 -6.55 -2.21
C PRO A 65 28.02 -7.87 -2.65
N GLY A 66 29.35 -7.91 -2.67
CA GLY A 66 30.12 -9.16 -2.79
C GLY A 66 30.84 -9.46 -4.10
N ALA A 67 31.06 -8.49 -5.00
CA ALA A 67 31.98 -8.72 -6.14
C ALA A 67 33.43 -8.36 -5.73
N PRO A 68 34.39 -9.31 -5.71
CA PRO A 68 35.80 -8.98 -5.54
C PRO A 68 36.30 -8.41 -6.88
N GLY A 69 36.27 -7.08 -7.02
CA GLY A 69 36.95 -6.37 -8.10
C GLY A 69 38.47 -6.34 -7.86
N PRO A 70 39.29 -6.18 -8.92
CA PRO A 70 40.74 -6.13 -8.79
C PRO A 70 41.13 -4.96 -7.87
N ALA A 71 42.00 -5.25 -6.90
CA ALA A 71 42.50 -4.26 -5.96
C ALA A 71 43.34 -3.19 -6.68
N ASP A 72 42.75 -2.03 -6.94
CA ASP A 72 43.51 -0.79 -7.09
C ASP A 72 43.88 -0.25 -5.69
N PRO A 73 45.06 0.39 -5.55
CA PRO A 73 45.60 0.75 -4.25
C PRO A 73 44.77 1.85 -3.59
N ALA A 74 44.22 1.50 -2.43
CA ALA A 74 43.62 2.31 -1.38
C ALA A 74 43.65 3.84 -1.58
N ASP A 75 42.49 4.39 -1.94
CA ASP A 75 42.13 5.77 -1.62
C ASP A 75 41.46 5.75 -0.22
N PRO A 76 42.07 6.30 0.84
CA PRO A 76 41.60 6.15 2.22
C PRO A 76 40.36 7.00 2.59
N ALA A 77 39.68 7.61 1.62
CA ALA A 77 38.55 8.52 1.83
C ALA A 77 37.16 7.94 1.55
N SER A 78 37.06 6.69 1.04
CA SER A 78 35.78 5.98 0.90
C SER A 78 35.46 5.21 2.18
N GLY A 79 35.40 5.91 3.30
CA GLY A 79 34.87 5.35 4.55
C GLY A 79 33.43 4.91 4.35
N ASP A 80 33.06 3.78 4.95
CA ASP A 80 31.73 3.19 4.92
C ASP A 80 30.69 4.13 5.57
N GLN A 81 30.19 5.11 4.81
CA GLN A 81 29.27 6.14 5.29
C GLN A 81 27.94 5.55 5.78
N ASN A 82 27.63 4.29 5.40
CA ASN A 82 26.44 3.57 5.82
C ASN A 82 26.65 2.76 7.10
N ALA A 83 27.90 2.51 7.53
CA ALA A 83 28.18 1.75 8.75
C ALA A 83 27.49 2.35 9.99
N GLY A 84 27.47 3.69 10.10
CA GLY A 84 26.82 4.38 11.21
C GLY A 84 25.28 4.25 11.20
N SER A 85 24.65 4.24 10.03
CA SER A 85 23.20 3.99 9.92
C SER A 85 22.84 2.53 10.17
N ASP A 86 23.71 1.61 9.73
CA ASP A 86 23.50 0.16 9.88
C ASP A 86 23.63 -0.27 11.35
N ASP A 87 24.59 0.27 12.09
CA ASP A 87 24.75 0.04 13.53
C ASP A 87 23.52 0.55 14.32
N LEU A 88 23.03 1.74 13.98
CA LEU A 88 21.82 2.31 14.58
C LEU A 88 20.59 1.45 14.25
N ALA A 89 20.46 0.99 13.00
CA ALA A 89 19.38 0.09 12.61
C ALA A 89 19.42 -1.22 13.40
N ALA A 90 20.62 -1.80 13.60
CA ALA A 90 20.80 -3.00 14.39
C ALA A 90 20.45 -2.79 15.88
N GLU A 91 20.71 -1.60 16.43
CA GLU A 91 20.27 -1.24 17.78
C GLU A 91 18.75 -1.14 17.91
N VAL A 92 18.10 -0.47 16.97
CA VAL A 92 16.64 -0.34 16.92
C VAL A 92 15.98 -1.73 16.80
N GLU A 93 16.51 -2.60 15.96
CA GLU A 93 16.02 -3.98 15.82
C GLU A 93 16.15 -4.78 17.13
N ARG A 94 17.26 -4.63 17.85
CA ARG A 94 17.46 -5.25 19.18
C ARG A 94 16.46 -4.73 20.21
N ALA A 95 16.30 -3.40 20.29
CA ALA A 95 15.36 -2.77 21.23
C ALA A 95 13.92 -3.25 20.98
N ALA A 96 13.52 -3.34 19.71
CA ALA A 96 12.21 -3.81 19.32
C ALA A 96 11.99 -5.31 19.59
N ALA A 97 13.02 -6.14 19.46
CA ALA A 97 12.96 -7.54 19.85
C ALA A 97 12.67 -7.68 21.36
N VAL A 98 13.38 -6.93 22.19
CA VAL A 98 13.16 -6.89 23.65
C VAL A 98 11.75 -6.40 23.99
N ALA A 99 11.25 -5.36 23.31
CA ALA A 99 9.88 -4.89 23.52
C ALA A 99 8.85 -5.96 23.14
N ARG A 100 9.05 -6.68 22.03
CA ARG A 100 8.17 -7.79 21.60
C ARG A 100 8.19 -8.96 22.58
N GLU A 101 9.34 -9.30 23.15
CA GLU A 101 9.46 -10.35 24.18
C GLU A 101 8.67 -10.01 25.44
N ARG A 102 8.55 -8.71 25.77
CA ARG A 102 7.71 -8.22 26.88
C ARG A 102 6.21 -8.19 26.55
N GLY A 103 5.83 -8.55 25.33
CA GLY A 103 4.45 -8.49 24.85
C GLY A 103 4.01 -7.10 24.38
N SER A 104 4.94 -6.15 24.22
CA SER A 104 4.62 -4.81 23.72
C SER A 104 4.18 -4.87 22.26
N ARG A 105 3.13 -4.10 21.95
CA ARG A 105 2.63 -3.95 20.58
C ARG A 105 3.43 -2.88 19.86
N LEU A 106 4.04 -3.22 18.73
CA LEU A 106 4.81 -2.30 17.90
C LEU A 106 4.04 -2.05 16.60
N ARG A 107 3.33 -0.93 16.51
CA ARG A 107 2.34 -0.67 15.44
C ARG A 107 2.95 -0.72 14.05
N LEU A 108 4.15 -0.16 13.86
CA LEU A 108 4.85 -0.21 12.57
C LEU A 108 5.10 -1.64 12.10
N ARG A 109 5.44 -2.55 13.04
CA ARG A 109 5.74 -3.95 12.74
C ARG A 109 4.48 -4.78 12.56
N GLU A 110 3.45 -4.55 13.37
CA GLU A 110 2.12 -5.13 13.17
C GLU A 110 1.57 -4.73 11.80
N LEU A 111 1.72 -3.45 11.43
CA LEU A 111 1.32 -2.92 10.12
C LEU A 111 2.11 -3.61 9.00
N ALA A 112 3.43 -3.68 9.10
CA ALA A 112 4.28 -4.35 8.13
C ALA A 112 3.85 -5.82 7.91
N GLY A 113 3.59 -6.56 8.98
CA GLY A 113 3.09 -7.93 8.90
C GLY A 113 1.69 -8.02 8.28
N SER A 114 0.77 -7.13 8.66
CA SER A 114 -0.62 -7.11 8.17
C SER A 114 -0.76 -6.66 6.71
N CYS A 115 0.25 -5.99 6.17
CA CYS A 115 0.28 -5.50 4.80
C CYS A 115 1.32 -6.23 3.93
N GLY A 116 2.07 -7.20 4.46
CA GLY A 116 3.07 -7.93 3.69
C GLY A 116 4.25 -7.07 3.24
N LEU A 117 4.61 -6.06 4.04
CA LEU A 117 5.71 -5.15 3.73
C LEU A 117 7.05 -5.85 3.94
N SER A 118 7.93 -5.78 2.94
CA SER A 118 9.34 -6.12 3.10
C SER A 118 10.10 -5.02 3.85
N GLY A 119 11.36 -5.28 4.25
CA GLY A 119 12.20 -4.25 4.88
C GLY A 119 12.30 -2.97 4.04
N LEU A 120 12.54 -3.12 2.73
CA LEU A 120 12.58 -2.00 1.79
C LEU A 120 11.24 -1.24 1.71
N ASP A 121 10.10 -1.94 1.79
CA ASP A 121 8.80 -1.27 1.79
C ASP A 121 8.63 -0.40 3.04
N VAL A 122 9.06 -0.89 4.21
CA VAL A 122 9.01 -0.11 5.46
C VAL A 122 9.96 1.09 5.39
N ASP A 123 11.16 0.92 4.82
CA ASP A 123 12.12 2.01 4.70
C ASP A 123 11.59 3.12 3.75
N ILE A 124 11.00 2.75 2.60
CA ILE A 124 10.33 3.69 1.69
C ILE A 124 9.18 4.42 2.41
N LEU A 125 8.35 3.69 3.19
CA LEU A 125 7.26 4.29 3.95
C LEU A 125 7.77 5.34 4.95
N LEU A 126 8.87 5.04 5.67
CA LEU A 126 9.47 5.95 6.65
C LEU A 126 10.09 7.19 5.99
N VAL A 127 10.76 7.03 4.85
CA VAL A 127 11.26 8.17 4.05
C VAL A 127 10.09 9.06 3.60
N ALA A 128 8.97 8.49 3.17
CA ALA A 128 7.79 9.28 2.80
C ALA A 128 7.12 9.95 4.00
N LEU A 129 7.14 9.31 5.18
CA LEU A 129 6.51 9.77 6.42
C LEU A 129 7.31 10.88 7.13
N ALA A 130 8.64 10.87 7.03
CA ALA A 130 9.52 11.76 7.77
C ALA A 130 9.14 13.27 7.73
N PRO A 131 8.82 13.89 6.57
CA PRO A 131 8.43 15.30 6.51
C PRO A 131 7.10 15.61 7.22
N ASP A 132 6.21 14.63 7.38
CA ASP A 132 4.95 14.83 8.13
C ASP A 132 5.16 14.83 9.65
N LEU A 133 6.29 14.27 10.12
CA LEU A 133 6.61 14.16 11.54
C LEU A 133 7.62 15.19 12.00
N ASP A 134 8.53 15.62 11.11
CA ASP A 134 9.53 16.63 11.38
C ASP A 134 9.79 17.50 10.15
N ALA A 135 9.41 18.76 10.23
CA ALA A 135 9.52 19.74 9.15
C ALA A 135 10.98 20.01 8.69
N ARG A 136 12.00 19.58 9.46
CA ARG A 136 13.40 19.66 9.01
C ARG A 136 13.63 18.81 7.76
N PHE A 137 12.93 17.68 7.62
CA PHE A 137 13.04 16.81 6.43
C PHE A 137 12.56 17.48 5.16
N GLU A 138 11.61 18.42 5.21
CA GLU A 138 11.21 19.20 4.02
C GLU A 138 12.41 19.93 3.40
N LYS A 139 13.27 20.51 4.24
CA LYS A 139 14.46 21.24 3.81
C LYS A 139 15.55 20.29 3.31
N PHE A 140 15.75 19.18 4.01
CA PHE A 140 16.70 18.16 3.56
C PHE A 140 16.30 17.60 2.20
N TYR A 141 15.02 17.32 1.97
CA TYR A 141 14.54 16.78 0.70
C TYR A 141 14.63 17.80 -0.42
N GLY A 142 14.28 19.07 -0.17
CA GLY A 142 14.49 20.13 -1.16
C GLY A 142 15.97 20.26 -1.57
N TYR A 143 16.89 20.16 -0.60
CA TYR A 143 18.32 20.15 -0.89
C TYR A 143 18.76 18.91 -1.70
N LEU A 144 18.31 17.71 -1.31
CA LEU A 144 18.66 16.46 -2.00
C LEU A 144 18.05 16.36 -3.42
N HIS A 145 16.91 17.01 -3.67
CA HIS A 145 16.31 17.13 -5.00
C HIS A 145 16.97 18.20 -5.87
N ASP A 146 17.87 19.01 -5.29
CA ASP A 146 18.36 20.26 -5.89
C ASP A 146 17.21 21.19 -6.33
N ASP A 147 16.10 21.17 -5.59
CA ASP A 147 14.89 21.96 -5.86
C ASP A 147 14.15 22.26 -4.54
N VAL A 148 14.29 23.49 -4.05
CA VAL A 148 13.71 23.96 -2.78
C VAL A 148 12.18 23.93 -2.75
N THR A 149 11.52 23.84 -3.90
CA THR A 149 10.06 23.71 -3.98
C THR A 149 9.60 22.29 -3.65
N ARG A 150 10.50 21.30 -3.70
CA ARG A 150 10.19 19.88 -3.54
C ARG A 150 10.46 19.40 -2.13
N ARG A 151 9.43 19.48 -1.31
CA ARG A 151 9.49 19.18 0.14
C ARG A 151 9.08 17.76 0.52
N ARG A 152 8.72 16.94 -0.46
CA ARG A 152 8.26 15.56 -0.31
C ARG A 152 9.29 14.58 -0.83
N ALA A 153 9.26 13.37 -0.29
CA ALA A 153 10.03 12.27 -0.86
C ALA A 153 9.55 11.97 -2.28
N SER A 154 10.44 11.41 -3.10
CA SER A 154 10.10 10.84 -4.40
C SER A 154 10.55 9.39 -4.47
N PRO A 155 10.07 8.57 -5.44
CA PRO A 155 10.62 7.24 -5.64
C PRO A 155 12.14 7.24 -5.86
N GLY A 156 12.66 8.24 -6.58
CA GLY A 156 14.12 8.37 -6.78
C GLY A 156 14.87 8.60 -5.46
N LEU A 157 14.42 9.57 -4.67
CA LEU A 157 15.04 9.88 -3.38
C LEU A 157 14.91 8.75 -2.37
N ALA A 158 13.76 8.08 -2.32
CA ALA A 158 13.55 6.94 -1.43
C ALA A 158 14.48 5.77 -1.78
N LEU A 159 14.64 5.46 -3.06
CA LEU A 159 15.58 4.43 -3.50
C LEU A 159 17.02 4.81 -3.16
N GLU A 160 17.42 6.06 -3.42
CA GLU A 160 18.75 6.56 -3.09
C GLU A 160 19.07 6.40 -1.59
N LEU A 161 18.18 6.90 -0.71
CA LEU A 161 18.35 6.82 0.74
C LEU A 161 18.34 5.38 1.26
N CYS A 162 17.63 4.47 0.58
CA CYS A 162 17.63 3.03 0.88
C CYS A 162 18.82 2.28 0.26
N GLY A 163 19.78 2.98 -0.35
CA GLY A 163 20.93 2.34 -1.00
C GLY A 163 20.53 1.45 -2.19
N ARG A 164 19.51 1.85 -2.96
CA ARG A 164 19.02 1.15 -4.15
C ARG A 164 19.22 1.98 -5.40
N SER A 165 19.64 1.31 -6.47
CA SER A 165 19.81 1.98 -7.76
C SER A 165 18.44 2.28 -8.41
N PRO A 166 18.26 3.44 -9.05
CA PRO A 166 17.01 3.78 -9.74
C PRO A 166 16.72 2.90 -10.97
N ILE A 167 17.69 2.11 -11.45
CA ILE A 167 17.53 1.13 -12.54
C ILE A 167 17.15 -0.28 -12.03
N ASP A 168 17.17 -0.51 -10.71
CA ASP A 168 16.73 -1.78 -10.12
C ASP A 168 15.21 -1.92 -10.29
N GLY A 169 14.80 -2.78 -11.23
CA GLY A 169 13.40 -3.04 -11.54
C GLY A 169 12.60 -3.54 -10.33
N ALA A 170 13.20 -4.35 -9.46
CA ALA A 170 12.53 -4.89 -8.29
C ALA A 170 12.31 -3.82 -7.21
N ALA A 171 13.27 -2.92 -7.03
CA ALA A 171 13.13 -1.79 -6.11
C ALA A 171 12.11 -0.77 -6.63
N ARG A 172 12.13 -0.45 -7.93
CA ARG A 172 11.12 0.41 -8.58
C ARG A 172 9.71 -0.17 -8.44
N ALA A 173 9.58 -1.48 -8.57
CA ALA A 173 8.30 -2.16 -8.44
C ALA A 173 7.66 -1.96 -7.07
N ARG A 174 8.39 -1.56 -6.02
CA ARG A 174 7.82 -1.27 -4.68
C ARG A 174 6.91 -0.03 -4.65
N CYS A 175 7.14 0.93 -5.54
CA CYS A 175 6.25 2.09 -5.72
C CYS A 175 5.23 1.88 -6.86
N ALA A 176 5.08 0.63 -7.35
CA ALA A 176 4.10 0.31 -8.37
C ALA A 176 2.69 0.18 -7.76
N PRO A 177 1.62 0.41 -8.53
CA PRO A 177 0.23 0.34 -8.07
C PRO A 177 -0.19 -0.97 -7.40
N GLY A 178 0.34 -2.10 -7.88
CA GLY A 178 0.07 -3.43 -7.33
C GLY A 178 0.98 -3.82 -6.17
N ALA A 179 1.96 -2.98 -5.83
CA ALA A 179 2.89 -3.25 -4.75
C ALA A 179 2.21 -3.06 -3.39
N PRO A 180 2.70 -3.74 -2.34
CA PRO A 180 2.04 -3.71 -1.03
C PRO A 180 1.73 -2.33 -0.48
N LEU A 181 2.67 -1.37 -0.62
CA LEU A 181 2.51 0.00 -0.13
C LEU A 181 1.30 0.73 -0.74
N LEU A 182 1.14 0.68 -2.06
CA LEU A 182 0.05 1.34 -2.77
C LEU A 182 -1.24 0.51 -2.71
N ALA A 183 -1.14 -0.81 -2.86
CA ALA A 183 -2.29 -1.71 -2.87
C ALA A 183 -3.02 -1.75 -1.52
N THR A 184 -2.32 -1.51 -0.41
CA THR A 184 -2.91 -1.37 0.93
C THR A 184 -3.26 0.07 1.29
N GLY A 185 -2.94 1.03 0.42
CA GLY A 185 -3.21 2.45 0.62
C GLY A 185 -2.39 3.08 1.74
N LEU A 186 -1.21 2.54 2.03
CA LEU A 186 -0.26 3.11 3.01
C LEU A 186 0.59 4.23 2.39
N LEU A 187 0.74 4.20 1.07
CA LEU A 187 1.47 5.20 0.31
C LEU A 187 0.65 5.63 -0.91
N VAL A 188 0.65 6.92 -1.19
CA VAL A 188 0.06 7.53 -2.37
C VAL A 188 1.19 8.13 -3.21
N VAL A 189 1.12 7.89 -4.52
CA VAL A 189 2.01 8.52 -5.50
C VAL A 189 1.20 9.61 -6.21
N GLU A 190 1.64 10.85 -6.05
CA GLU A 190 1.06 12.05 -6.67
C GLU A 190 1.89 12.47 -7.90
N ASP A 191 1.47 13.52 -8.61
CA ASP A 191 2.15 14.06 -9.80
C ASP A 191 2.36 13.03 -10.92
N ALA A 192 1.28 12.38 -11.37
CA ALA A 192 1.34 11.28 -12.35
C ALA A 192 1.92 11.70 -13.72
N ASP A 193 1.80 12.98 -14.06
CA ASP A 193 2.37 13.64 -15.24
C ASP A 193 3.90 13.72 -15.21
N ARG A 194 4.51 13.63 -14.01
CA ARG A 194 5.96 13.62 -13.85
C ARG A 194 6.58 12.25 -14.15
N PRO A 195 7.87 12.23 -14.56
CA PRO A 195 8.67 11.01 -14.61
C PRO A 195 8.67 10.27 -13.27
N PHE A 196 8.73 8.94 -13.32
CA PHE A 196 8.60 8.08 -12.14
C PHE A 196 9.47 8.49 -10.94
N LEU A 197 10.76 8.79 -11.16
CA LEU A 197 11.71 9.12 -10.10
C LEU A 197 11.42 10.46 -9.42
N THR A 198 10.64 11.32 -10.07
CA THR A 198 10.29 12.66 -9.62
C THR A 198 8.81 12.80 -9.33
N ARG A 199 8.08 11.71 -9.11
CA ARG A 199 6.72 11.78 -8.54
C ARG A 199 6.79 12.03 -7.03
N SER A 200 5.75 12.64 -6.45
CA SER A 200 5.68 12.88 -5.00
C SER A 200 5.14 11.64 -4.29
N LEU A 201 5.75 11.29 -3.15
CA LEU A 201 5.29 10.24 -2.24
C LEU A 201 4.63 10.87 -1.01
N ARG A 202 3.41 10.42 -0.69
CA ARG A 202 2.67 10.87 0.48
C ARG A 202 2.13 9.70 1.29
N VAL A 203 2.27 9.77 2.62
CA VAL A 203 1.58 8.88 3.55
C VAL A 203 0.24 9.50 3.93
N PRO A 204 -0.89 8.79 3.83
CA PRO A 204 -2.18 9.33 4.27
C PRO A 204 -2.18 9.64 5.76
N ASP A 205 -2.77 10.78 6.14
CA ASP A 205 -2.81 11.30 7.52
C ASP A 205 -3.31 10.27 8.53
N ARG A 206 -4.26 9.43 8.11
CA ARG A 206 -4.79 8.34 8.94
C ARG A 206 -3.73 7.27 9.30
N VAL A 207 -2.83 6.95 8.38
CA VAL A 207 -1.73 6.00 8.61
C VAL A 207 -0.74 6.62 9.60
N THR A 208 -0.41 7.91 9.42
CA THR A 208 0.40 8.69 10.37
C THR A 208 -0.22 8.69 11.77
N ALA A 209 -1.52 9.02 11.88
CA ALA A 209 -2.26 9.01 13.14
C ALA A 209 -2.24 7.63 13.80
N HIS A 210 -2.43 6.55 13.03
CA HIS A 210 -2.34 5.19 13.53
C HIS A 210 -0.94 4.89 14.10
N LEU A 211 0.13 5.22 13.39
CA LEU A 211 1.50 5.00 13.85
C LEU A 211 1.83 5.80 15.13
N LEU A 212 1.22 6.97 15.30
CA LEU A 212 1.34 7.81 16.49
C LEU A 212 0.43 7.38 17.66
N GLY A 213 -0.34 6.31 17.50
CA GLY A 213 -1.14 5.74 18.59
C GLY A 213 -2.63 6.07 18.56
N VAL A 214 -3.10 6.83 17.57
CA VAL A 214 -4.51 7.22 17.43
C VAL A 214 -5.28 6.11 16.70
N ASP A 215 -6.27 5.53 17.37
CA ASP A 215 -7.08 4.43 16.82
C ASP A 215 -8.36 4.88 16.14
N ASP A 216 -8.79 6.13 16.35
CA ASP A 216 -10.04 6.64 15.80
C ASP A 216 -10.07 6.55 14.26
N PRO A 217 -11.18 6.04 13.69
CA PRO A 217 -11.32 5.90 12.25
C PRO A 217 -11.41 7.27 11.58
N GLY A 218 -10.93 7.38 10.33
CA GLY A 218 -11.04 8.61 9.57
C GLY A 218 -12.50 9.06 9.33
N PRO A 219 -12.75 10.35 9.03
CA PRO A 219 -14.10 10.92 8.93
C PRO A 219 -14.99 10.21 7.90
N VAL A 220 -14.41 9.79 6.77
CA VAL A 220 -15.10 9.01 5.72
C VAL A 220 -15.69 7.70 6.26
N LEU A 221 -15.00 7.06 7.20
CA LEU A 221 -15.44 5.80 7.77
C LEU A 221 -16.37 6.02 8.98
N ALA A 222 -16.11 7.05 9.79
CA ALA A 222 -16.91 7.38 10.98
C ALA A 222 -18.42 7.52 10.68
N GLU A 223 -18.81 8.02 9.51
CA GLU A 223 -20.23 8.16 9.11
C GLU A 223 -20.92 6.84 8.75
N VAL A 224 -20.15 5.78 8.45
CA VAL A 224 -20.65 4.49 7.95
C VAL A 224 -20.45 3.36 8.97
N LEU A 225 -19.65 3.60 10.01
CA LEU A 225 -19.48 2.65 11.10
C LEU A 225 -20.74 2.56 11.95
N THR A 226 -21.09 1.33 12.31
CA THR A 226 -22.26 1.06 13.15
C THR A 226 -21.86 0.20 14.33
N ASP A 227 -22.26 0.64 15.52
CA ASP A 227 -22.30 -0.24 16.69
C ASP A 227 -23.49 -1.18 16.53
N ALA A 228 -23.22 -2.48 16.51
CA ALA A 228 -24.26 -3.49 16.37
C ALA A 228 -24.46 -4.28 17.68
N PRO A 229 -25.73 -4.52 18.07
CA PRO A 229 -26.06 -5.23 19.31
C PRO A 229 -25.49 -6.66 19.32
N ASP A 230 -25.41 -7.27 20.50
CA ASP A 230 -25.04 -8.68 20.59
C ASP A 230 -26.22 -9.58 20.27
N VAL A 231 -26.00 -10.51 19.34
CA VAL A 231 -26.98 -11.47 18.87
C VAL A 231 -26.51 -12.86 19.27
N ASP A 232 -27.35 -13.60 20.01
CA ASP A 232 -27.12 -15.01 20.31
C ASP A 232 -27.90 -15.90 19.33
N ASP A 233 -27.23 -16.28 18.24
CA ASP A 233 -27.79 -17.15 17.20
C ASP A 233 -26.84 -18.35 16.93
N PRO A 234 -27.35 -19.56 16.62
CA PRO A 234 -26.51 -20.71 16.27
C PRO A 234 -25.51 -20.44 15.13
N VAL A 235 -25.87 -19.60 14.15
CA VAL A 235 -24.99 -19.16 13.06
C VAL A 235 -23.81 -18.35 13.60
N VAL A 236 -24.05 -17.45 14.56
CA VAL A 236 -23.00 -16.65 15.23
C VAL A 236 -21.95 -17.57 15.86
N ARG A 237 -22.38 -18.62 16.57
CA ARG A 237 -21.48 -19.59 17.20
C ARG A 237 -20.65 -20.39 16.17
N ARG A 238 -21.25 -20.74 15.03
CA ARG A 238 -20.57 -21.44 13.94
C ARG A 238 -19.52 -20.57 13.27
N VAL A 239 -19.85 -19.31 13.00
CA VAL A 239 -18.94 -18.32 12.40
C VAL A 239 -17.82 -17.97 13.36
N ALA A 240 -18.12 -17.79 14.66
CA ALA A 240 -17.10 -17.55 15.68
C ALA A 240 -16.07 -18.69 15.73
N ARG A 241 -16.52 -19.96 15.74
CA ARG A 241 -15.62 -21.13 15.69
C ARG A 241 -14.72 -21.12 14.45
N PHE A 242 -15.27 -20.78 13.29
CA PHE A 242 -14.49 -20.66 12.06
C PHE A 242 -13.43 -19.55 12.17
N LEU A 243 -13.80 -18.36 12.66
CA LEU A 243 -12.89 -17.22 12.84
C LEU A 243 -11.80 -17.44 13.90
N SER A 244 -12.07 -18.28 14.91
CA SER A 244 -11.11 -18.69 15.94
C SER A 244 -10.12 -19.77 15.47
N THR A 245 -10.42 -20.50 14.39
CA THR A 245 -9.52 -21.54 13.89
C THR A 245 -8.37 -20.90 13.14
N PRO A 246 -7.09 -21.10 13.51
CA PRO A 246 -5.95 -20.49 12.81
C PRO A 246 -5.96 -20.89 11.32
N PRO A 247 -5.49 -20.01 10.41
CA PRO A 247 -5.41 -20.35 9.00
C PRO A 247 -4.50 -21.57 8.83
N ARG A 248 -4.88 -22.52 7.97
CA ARG A 248 -3.99 -23.65 7.67
C ARG A 248 -2.74 -23.10 6.97
N PRO A 249 -1.52 -23.48 7.39
CA PRO A 249 -0.33 -23.11 6.64
C PRO A 249 -0.42 -23.74 5.23
N PRO A 250 0.08 -23.06 4.18
CA PRO A 250 0.22 -23.68 2.86
C PRO A 250 1.07 -24.94 3.01
N ARG A 251 0.66 -26.05 2.39
CA ARG A 251 1.49 -27.26 2.40
C ARG A 251 2.64 -26.98 1.43
N LEU A 252 3.89 -27.14 1.86
CA LEU A 252 4.98 -27.17 0.89
C LEU A 252 4.67 -28.28 -0.14
N PRO A 253 4.83 -28.03 -1.44
CA PRO A 253 4.74 -29.08 -2.44
C PRO A 253 5.70 -30.22 -2.08
N ASP A 254 5.22 -31.47 -2.15
CA ASP A 254 6.07 -32.63 -1.94
C ASP A 254 7.22 -32.59 -2.98
N PRO A 255 8.50 -32.55 -2.56
CA PRO A 255 9.64 -32.44 -3.48
C PRO A 255 9.73 -33.59 -4.49
N ARG A 256 8.96 -34.68 -4.31
CA ARG A 256 8.84 -35.78 -5.27
C ARG A 256 8.03 -35.43 -6.52
N VAL A 257 7.20 -34.39 -6.49
CA VAL A 257 6.37 -33.97 -7.65
C VAL A 257 7.18 -33.15 -8.66
N LEU A 258 8.29 -32.55 -8.25
CA LEU A 258 9.16 -31.73 -9.13
C LEU A 258 10.13 -32.54 -10.01
N GLN A 259 10.36 -33.83 -9.72
CA GLN A 259 11.32 -34.65 -10.46
C GLN A 259 10.69 -35.48 -11.60
N ALA A 260 9.36 -35.41 -11.80
CA ALA A 260 8.66 -36.14 -12.85
C ALA A 260 8.16 -35.21 -13.97
N ARG A 261 9.08 -34.50 -14.62
CA ARG A 261 8.84 -34.01 -15.99
C ARG A 261 10.04 -34.38 -16.87
N PRO A 262 9.93 -35.38 -17.77
CA PRO A 262 10.90 -35.51 -18.83
C PRO A 262 10.70 -34.36 -19.85
N ALA A 263 11.81 -33.78 -20.27
CA ALA A 263 11.86 -32.87 -21.40
C ALA A 263 11.58 -33.65 -22.70
N ALA A 264 10.51 -33.31 -23.42
CA ALA A 264 10.36 -33.68 -24.83
C ALA A 264 9.34 -32.79 -25.56
N ASP A 265 9.86 -32.12 -26.58
CA ASP A 265 9.29 -31.83 -27.89
C ASP A 265 8.11 -30.87 -28.07
N ALA A 266 8.49 -29.71 -28.60
CA ALA A 266 7.68 -28.83 -29.42
C ALA A 266 7.13 -29.56 -30.66
N ARG A 267 5.81 -29.64 -30.78
CA ARG A 267 5.11 -29.62 -32.07
C ARG A 267 3.84 -28.79 -31.96
N THR A 268 3.73 -27.85 -32.89
CA THR A 268 2.56 -27.07 -33.22
C THR A 268 1.39 -27.96 -33.65
N SER A 269 0.23 -27.78 -33.04
CA SER A 269 -1.06 -28.05 -33.70
C SER A 269 -2.15 -27.14 -33.14
N ASP A 270 -2.87 -26.60 -34.11
CA ASP A 270 -4.02 -25.71 -34.11
C ASP A 270 -5.28 -26.35 -33.46
N ASN A 271 -6.20 -25.48 -33.05
CA ASN A 271 -7.55 -25.67 -32.47
C ASN A 271 -7.72 -26.02 -30.98
N GLY A 272 -8.47 -25.16 -30.30
CA GLY A 272 -9.30 -25.51 -29.14
C GLY A 272 -9.18 -24.54 -27.98
N LEU A 273 -10.22 -23.75 -27.73
CA LEU A 273 -10.45 -23.08 -26.46
C LEU A 273 -10.49 -24.14 -25.35
N ASP A 274 -9.40 -24.26 -24.59
CA ASP A 274 -9.40 -24.98 -23.32
C ASP A 274 -8.74 -24.11 -22.26
N GLU A 275 -9.48 -23.89 -21.17
CA GLU A 275 -9.07 -23.10 -20.02
C GLU A 275 -7.92 -23.80 -19.30
N ALA A 276 -6.69 -23.59 -19.78
CA ALA A 276 -5.48 -23.95 -19.06
C ALA A 276 -5.35 -23.03 -17.83
N ARG A 277 -5.95 -23.48 -16.73
CA ARG A 277 -5.68 -23.00 -15.38
C ARG A 277 -4.16 -23.05 -15.16
N PRO A 278 -3.49 -21.95 -14.78
CA PRO A 278 -2.07 -22.03 -14.46
C PRO A 278 -1.90 -22.88 -13.19
N ASP A 279 -1.50 -24.13 -13.37
CA ASP A 279 -1.10 -25.04 -12.29
C ASP A 279 0.16 -24.49 -11.62
N GLY A 280 0.02 -24.07 -10.36
CA GLY A 280 1.14 -23.60 -9.55
C GLY A 280 0.78 -22.67 -8.38
N VAL A 281 -0.42 -22.09 -8.35
CA VAL A 281 -0.89 -21.30 -7.21
C VAL A 281 -1.82 -22.16 -6.36
N GLU A 282 -1.30 -22.71 -5.26
CA GLU A 282 -2.16 -23.36 -4.26
C GLU A 282 -3.17 -22.34 -3.70
N PRO A 283 -4.44 -22.73 -3.50
CA PRO A 283 -5.45 -21.81 -3.01
C PRO A 283 -5.13 -21.41 -1.56
N VAL A 284 -4.72 -20.15 -1.37
CA VAL A 284 -4.74 -19.46 -0.09
C VAL A 284 -6.14 -19.62 0.49
N ASP A 285 -6.28 -20.24 1.67
CA ASP A 285 -7.56 -20.47 2.34
C ASP A 285 -8.30 -19.13 2.51
N PRO A 286 -9.29 -18.81 1.65
CA PRO A 286 -9.87 -17.48 1.66
C PRO A 286 -10.77 -17.42 2.88
N ARG A 287 -10.41 -16.60 3.88
CA ARG A 287 -11.27 -16.29 5.03
C ARG A 287 -12.39 -15.34 4.63
N LEU A 288 -13.05 -15.64 3.51
CA LEU A 288 -14.26 -14.98 3.04
C LEU A 288 -15.46 -15.79 3.53
N VAL A 289 -16.20 -15.24 4.48
CA VAL A 289 -17.43 -15.83 4.98
C VAL A 289 -18.61 -15.09 4.37
N TYR A 290 -19.59 -15.81 3.82
CA TYR A 290 -20.85 -15.22 3.38
C TYR A 290 -22.01 -15.64 4.28
N LEU A 291 -22.60 -14.68 4.98
CA LEU A 291 -23.78 -14.85 5.82
C LEU A 291 -25.04 -14.55 5.03
N ARG A 292 -25.84 -15.59 4.79
CA ARG A 292 -27.18 -15.45 4.23
C ARG A 292 -28.15 -15.06 5.33
N THR A 293 -28.73 -13.87 5.22
CA THR A 293 -29.70 -13.34 6.20
C THR A 293 -31.12 -13.67 5.79
N THR A 294 -31.95 -14.11 6.74
CA THR A 294 -33.42 -14.17 6.56
C THR A 294 -34.02 -12.76 6.53
N PRO A 295 -35.24 -12.57 5.97
CA PRO A 295 -35.92 -11.28 6.01
C PRO A 295 -36.10 -10.80 7.47
N GLY A 296 -35.69 -9.55 7.75
CA GLY A 296 -35.78 -8.95 9.09
C GLY A 296 -34.63 -9.28 10.04
N ALA A 297 -33.71 -10.19 9.66
CA ALA A 297 -32.52 -10.48 10.46
C ALA A 297 -31.42 -9.43 10.23
N ASP A 298 -30.80 -8.99 11.31
CA ASP A 298 -29.64 -8.10 11.29
C ASP A 298 -28.35 -8.90 11.03
N GLY A 299 -27.97 -8.99 9.76
CA GLY A 299 -26.75 -9.69 9.34
C GLY A 299 -25.46 -9.04 9.83
N LEU A 300 -25.46 -7.71 10.00
CA LEU A 300 -24.32 -6.97 10.50
C LEU A 300 -24.08 -7.29 11.97
N ALA A 301 -25.14 -7.24 12.79
CA ALA A 301 -25.08 -7.61 14.19
C ALA A 301 -24.66 -9.06 14.41
N ALA A 302 -25.17 -10.00 13.60
CA ALA A 302 -24.74 -11.39 13.66
C ALA A 302 -23.24 -11.56 13.34
N ALA A 303 -22.75 -10.90 12.29
CA ALA A 303 -21.33 -10.96 11.91
C ALA A 303 -20.40 -10.36 12.98
N LEU A 304 -20.75 -9.18 13.51
CA LEU A 304 -19.97 -8.52 14.55
C LEU A 304 -19.99 -9.29 15.88
N SER A 305 -21.14 -9.87 16.24
CA SER A 305 -21.25 -10.78 17.40
C SER A 305 -20.34 -12.00 17.25
N ALA A 306 -20.23 -12.56 16.05
CA ALA A 306 -19.35 -13.70 15.79
C ALA A 306 -17.87 -13.34 15.93
N CYS A 307 -17.48 -12.15 15.48
CA CYS A 307 -16.12 -11.64 15.64
C CYS A 307 -15.77 -11.41 17.12
N ARG A 308 -16.67 -10.79 17.89
CA ARG A 308 -16.49 -10.59 19.34
C ARG A 308 -16.29 -11.92 20.08
N ARG A 309 -17.14 -12.92 19.79
CA ARG A 309 -17.03 -14.27 20.38
C ARG A 309 -15.77 -15.01 19.97
N ALA A 310 -15.23 -14.72 18.79
CA ALA A 310 -13.95 -15.24 18.34
C ALA A 310 -12.73 -14.51 18.96
N GLY A 311 -12.94 -13.48 19.78
CA GLY A 311 -11.87 -12.63 20.32
C GLY A 311 -11.19 -11.77 19.25
N ARG A 312 -11.89 -11.46 18.16
CA ARG A 312 -11.35 -10.71 17.02
C ARG A 312 -11.94 -9.31 16.97
N ARG A 313 -11.08 -8.30 16.75
CA ARG A 313 -11.51 -6.95 16.39
C ARG A 313 -12.21 -7.01 15.03
N ALA A 314 -13.26 -6.22 14.84
CA ALA A 314 -13.97 -6.16 13.57
C ALA A 314 -14.41 -4.73 13.25
N ILE A 315 -14.47 -4.42 11.98
CA ILE A 315 -14.96 -3.15 11.43
C ILE A 315 -16.21 -3.48 10.62
N GLY A 316 -17.35 -2.94 11.01
CA GLY A 316 -18.64 -3.18 10.38
C GLY A 316 -19.10 -2.02 9.52
N LEU A 317 -19.39 -2.30 8.25
CA LEU A 317 -19.94 -1.33 7.30
C LEU A 317 -21.35 -1.73 6.91
N ASP A 318 -22.30 -0.85 7.20
CA ASP A 318 -23.62 -0.93 6.60
C ASP A 318 -23.70 -0.09 5.32
N LEU A 319 -23.64 -0.77 4.18
CA LEU A 319 -23.71 -0.16 2.85
C LEU A 319 -25.12 0.35 2.49
N SER A 320 -26.13 0.01 3.29
CA SER A 320 -27.46 0.64 3.21
C SER A 320 -27.57 1.96 3.99
N ALA A 321 -26.58 2.32 4.80
CA ALA A 321 -26.61 3.56 5.57
C ALA A 321 -26.66 4.79 4.63
N PRO A 322 -27.51 5.79 4.92
CA PRO A 322 -27.82 6.90 4.02
C PRO A 322 -26.67 7.87 3.66
N GLY A 323 -25.42 7.59 4.05
CA GLY A 323 -24.23 8.39 3.68
C GLY A 323 -23.49 7.95 2.41
N LEU A 324 -23.67 6.68 1.98
CA LEU A 324 -22.89 6.09 0.86
C LEU A 324 -23.46 6.38 -0.54
N ALA A 325 -24.72 6.80 -0.62
CA ALA A 325 -25.50 6.89 -1.86
C ALA A 325 -25.47 8.28 -2.53
N ARG A 326 -24.45 9.10 -2.30
CA ARG A 326 -24.23 10.34 -3.09
C ARG A 326 -23.09 10.14 -4.08
N VAL A 327 -23.38 9.37 -5.15
CA VAL A 327 -22.62 9.49 -6.38
C VAL A 327 -23.23 10.66 -7.15
N ALA A 328 -22.46 11.74 -7.29
CA ALA A 328 -22.74 12.79 -8.25
C ALA A 328 -22.57 12.22 -9.66
N ASP A 329 -23.62 12.27 -10.47
CA ASP A 329 -23.56 11.93 -11.89
C ASP A 329 -23.00 13.15 -12.66
N PRO A 330 -21.94 12.99 -13.48
CA PRO A 330 -21.53 14.04 -14.39
C PRO A 330 -22.42 13.96 -15.65
N ALA A 331 -23.36 14.91 -15.74
CA ALA A 331 -24.20 15.26 -16.90
C ALA A 331 -25.55 14.52 -17.07
N GLY A 332 -26.63 15.28 -16.82
CA GLY A 332 -27.98 14.98 -17.29
C GLY A 332 -29.04 15.93 -16.71
N GLY A 333 -29.23 17.11 -17.32
CA GLY A 333 -30.41 17.97 -17.09
C GLY A 333 -31.72 17.29 -17.55
N ALA A 334 -32.92 17.81 -17.33
CA ALA A 334 -33.36 19.16 -17.00
C ALA A 334 -34.82 19.16 -16.49
N ALA A 335 -35.18 20.17 -15.69
CA ALA A 335 -36.43 20.95 -15.67
C ALA A 335 -36.48 21.75 -14.36
N GLY A 336 -36.63 23.08 -14.27
CA GLY A 336 -36.83 24.16 -15.23
C GLY A 336 -37.10 25.48 -14.47
N SER A 337 -36.97 26.61 -15.17
CA SER A 337 -37.25 28.02 -14.81
C SER A 337 -36.22 28.72 -13.89
N GLY A 338 -35.67 29.91 -14.19
CA GLY A 338 -35.72 30.82 -15.34
C GLY A 338 -34.52 31.79 -15.24
N ASP A 339 -33.89 32.17 -16.37
CA ASP A 339 -33.91 33.54 -16.97
C ASP A 339 -33.05 34.56 -16.18
N VAL A 340 -32.10 35.38 -16.66
CA VAL A 340 -31.58 35.89 -17.95
C VAL A 340 -30.13 36.36 -17.68
N GLY A 341 -29.20 36.35 -18.65
CA GLY A 341 -28.01 37.21 -18.56
C GLY A 341 -26.88 36.90 -19.53
N ALA A 342 -26.94 37.53 -20.71
CA ALA A 342 -26.01 37.41 -21.84
C ALA A 342 -24.53 37.80 -21.55
N GLY A 343 -23.61 37.21 -22.32
CA GLY A 343 -22.21 37.61 -22.42
C GLY A 343 -21.42 36.71 -23.36
N GLU A 344 -21.38 37.07 -24.64
CA GLU A 344 -20.69 36.41 -25.77
C GLU A 344 -19.15 36.50 -25.68
N GLY A 345 -18.45 35.54 -26.33
CA GLY A 345 -17.19 35.85 -27.03
C GLY A 345 -16.06 34.78 -27.02
N GLY A 346 -15.91 34.07 -28.14
CA GLY A 346 -14.64 33.53 -28.71
C GLY A 346 -14.18 32.13 -28.25
N GLU A 347 -14.35 31.03 -28.99
CA GLU A 347 -13.59 30.58 -30.20
C GLU A 347 -12.05 30.62 -29.98
N THR A 348 -11.21 29.59 -30.16
CA THR A 348 -11.13 28.39 -31.02
C THR A 348 -10.05 27.44 -30.47
N GLY A 349 -10.04 26.14 -30.82
CA GLY A 349 -8.75 25.40 -30.88
C GLY A 349 -8.76 23.91 -30.54
N THR A 350 -9.19 23.12 -31.51
CA THR A 350 -9.11 21.68 -31.77
C THR A 350 -7.93 20.85 -31.21
N SER A 351 -8.27 19.60 -30.86
CA SER A 351 -7.56 18.33 -31.10
C SER A 351 -6.52 17.82 -30.10
N GLY A 352 -6.62 16.51 -29.82
CA GLY A 352 -5.48 15.71 -29.36
C GLY A 352 -5.81 14.71 -28.26
N GLY A 353 -6.60 13.68 -28.56
CA GLY A 353 -6.75 12.54 -27.67
C GLY A 353 -5.44 11.77 -27.51
N SER A 354 -5.14 11.36 -26.28
CA SER A 354 -4.29 10.20 -26.00
C SER A 354 -4.72 9.62 -24.67
N GLY A 355 -5.17 8.36 -24.71
CA GLY A 355 -5.75 7.65 -23.60
C GLY A 355 -4.78 7.44 -22.45
N SER A 356 -5.12 8.00 -21.29
CA SER A 356 -4.48 7.70 -20.01
C SER A 356 -5.03 6.38 -19.47
N ALA A 357 -4.43 5.28 -19.91
CA ALA A 357 -4.57 3.99 -19.25
C ALA A 357 -3.58 3.88 -18.09
N ALA A 358 -4.06 3.27 -16.99
CA ALA A 358 -3.37 2.84 -15.78
C ALA A 358 -3.31 3.85 -14.60
N VAL A 359 -4.27 3.69 -13.67
CA VAL A 359 -4.11 3.17 -12.27
C VAL A 359 -5.20 3.76 -11.36
N PRO A 360 -5.93 2.94 -10.56
CA PRO A 360 -6.92 3.44 -9.61
C PRO A 360 -6.25 3.78 -8.27
N THR A 361 -5.96 5.06 -8.04
CA THR A 361 -5.90 5.64 -6.68
C THR A 361 -7.33 5.82 -6.17
N ALA A 362 -7.53 5.90 -4.85
CA ALA A 362 -8.86 6.02 -4.24
C ALA A 362 -9.73 7.15 -4.85
N ASP A 363 -9.12 8.18 -5.46
CA ASP A 363 -9.77 9.27 -6.19
C ASP A 363 -10.54 8.85 -7.45
N ARG A 364 -10.29 7.67 -8.04
CA ARG A 364 -11.07 7.14 -9.18
C ARG A 364 -12.22 6.24 -8.74
N LEU A 365 -12.25 5.82 -7.48
CA LEU A 365 -13.34 5.01 -6.95
C LEU A 365 -14.44 5.96 -6.47
N GLY A 366 -15.48 6.14 -7.27
CA GLY A 366 -16.71 6.78 -6.78
C GLY A 366 -17.49 5.82 -5.89
N GLY A 367 -18.22 6.36 -4.90
CA GLY A 367 -19.24 5.62 -4.15
C GLY A 367 -18.72 4.48 -3.28
N VAL A 368 -19.35 3.31 -3.38
CA VAL A 368 -19.16 2.14 -2.49
C VAL A 368 -17.73 1.61 -2.53
N ALA A 369 -17.10 1.57 -3.71
CA ALA A 369 -15.76 1.02 -3.85
C ALA A 369 -14.67 1.86 -3.15
N ALA A 370 -14.79 3.19 -3.13
CA ALA A 370 -13.85 4.07 -2.40
C ALA A 370 -13.96 3.85 -0.89
N THR A 371 -15.18 3.83 -0.39
CA THR A 371 -15.45 3.60 1.04
C THR A 371 -14.92 2.24 1.48
N LEU A 372 -15.09 1.20 0.64
CA LEU A 372 -14.52 -0.12 0.90
C LEU A 372 -13.00 -0.14 0.83
N ALA A 373 -12.37 0.63 -0.06
CA ALA A 373 -10.91 0.76 -0.08
C ALA A 373 -10.38 1.37 1.22
N VAL A 374 -11.03 2.43 1.72
CA VAL A 374 -10.73 3.04 3.03
C VAL A 374 -10.93 2.02 4.15
N ALA A 375 -12.03 1.27 4.12
CA ALA A 375 -12.30 0.27 5.14
C ALA A 375 -11.34 -0.92 5.13
N VAL A 376 -10.89 -1.38 3.95
CA VAL A 376 -9.85 -2.41 3.84
C VAL A 376 -8.56 -1.92 4.48
N ARG A 377 -8.16 -0.68 4.22
CA ARG A 377 -6.99 -0.08 4.87
C ARG A 377 -7.16 -0.03 6.39
N GLU A 378 -8.29 0.45 6.87
CA GLU A 378 -8.60 0.53 8.31
C GLU A 378 -8.62 -0.85 8.97
N ALA A 379 -9.15 -1.86 8.29
CA ALA A 379 -9.15 -3.24 8.78
C ALA A 379 -7.71 -3.79 8.89
N ARG A 380 -6.82 -3.43 7.95
CA ARG A 380 -5.40 -3.79 8.03
C ARG A 380 -4.69 -3.05 9.17
N LEU A 381 -4.86 -1.73 9.29
CA LEU A 381 -4.30 -0.92 10.38
C LEU A 381 -4.72 -1.47 11.76
N ALA A 382 -5.99 -1.82 11.93
CA ALA A 382 -6.51 -2.32 13.19
C ALA A 382 -6.27 -3.83 13.43
N GLY A 383 -5.75 -4.57 12.45
CA GLY A 383 -5.69 -6.04 12.47
C GLY A 383 -7.08 -6.69 12.63
N ALA A 384 -8.10 -6.04 12.09
CA ALA A 384 -9.51 -6.37 12.29
C ALA A 384 -10.10 -7.20 11.14
N VAL A 385 -11.19 -7.92 11.44
CA VAL A 385 -12.04 -8.56 10.44
C VAL A 385 -12.90 -7.49 9.77
N LEU A 386 -12.92 -7.46 8.44
CA LEU A 386 -13.79 -6.55 7.70
C LEU A 386 -15.18 -7.19 7.54
N VAL A 387 -16.22 -6.53 8.03
CA VAL A 387 -17.61 -6.95 7.84
C VAL A 387 -18.30 -5.95 6.93
N ALA A 388 -18.87 -6.40 5.81
CA ALA A 388 -19.51 -5.52 4.85
C ALA A 388 -20.78 -6.13 4.23
N GLY A 389 -21.82 -5.31 4.07
CA GLY A 389 -23.07 -5.70 3.44
C GLY A 389 -24.07 -4.54 3.48
N PRO A 390 -25.31 -4.70 2.97
CA PRO A 390 -25.81 -5.89 2.30
C PRO A 390 -25.12 -6.12 0.96
N THR A 391 -24.81 -7.37 0.60
CA THR A 391 -24.11 -7.71 -0.68
C THR A 391 -24.84 -7.24 -1.95
N GLY A 392 -26.14 -6.92 -1.86
CA GLY A 392 -26.90 -6.32 -2.96
C GLY A 392 -26.44 -4.92 -3.35
N MET A 393 -25.78 -4.19 -2.43
CA MET A 393 -25.24 -2.84 -2.64
C MET A 393 -23.83 -2.85 -3.26
N LEU A 394 -23.18 -4.02 -3.35
CA LEU A 394 -21.84 -4.12 -3.90
C LEU A 394 -21.89 -4.11 -5.43
N ASP A 395 -21.32 -3.09 -6.06
CA ASP A 395 -21.02 -3.09 -7.49
C ASP A 395 -19.87 -4.08 -7.84
N PRO A 396 -19.62 -4.38 -9.13
CA PRO A 396 -18.55 -5.31 -9.53
C PRO A 396 -17.15 -4.91 -9.06
N ALA A 397 -16.83 -3.61 -9.00
CA ALA A 397 -15.53 -3.12 -8.56
C ALA A 397 -15.33 -3.32 -7.05
N ALA A 398 -16.34 -3.00 -6.26
CA ALA A 398 -16.42 -3.26 -4.82
C ALA A 398 -16.27 -4.74 -4.49
N ARG A 399 -16.95 -5.63 -5.24
CA ARG A 399 -16.79 -7.08 -5.08
C ARG A 399 -15.37 -7.54 -5.42
N GLY A 400 -14.82 -7.07 -6.54
CA GLY A 400 -13.44 -7.40 -6.93
C GLY A 400 -12.41 -6.95 -5.90
N LEU A 401 -12.61 -5.77 -5.29
CA LEU A 401 -11.77 -5.27 -4.20
C LEU A 401 -11.84 -6.19 -2.96
N LEU A 402 -13.02 -6.57 -2.52
CA LEU A 402 -13.22 -7.44 -1.35
C LEU A 402 -12.67 -8.86 -1.57
N VAL A 403 -12.87 -9.43 -2.75
CA VAL A 403 -12.33 -10.75 -3.09
C VAL A 403 -10.80 -10.72 -3.13
N ARG A 404 -10.20 -9.69 -3.75
CA ARG A 404 -8.74 -9.53 -3.74
C ARG A 404 -8.21 -9.31 -2.33
N ALA A 405 -8.86 -8.48 -1.52
CA ALA A 405 -8.46 -8.28 -0.13
C ALA A 405 -8.50 -9.59 0.66
N ALA A 406 -9.54 -10.41 0.46
CA ALA A 406 -9.70 -11.70 1.13
C ALA A 406 -8.70 -12.77 0.66
N ALA A 407 -8.33 -12.76 -0.62
CA ALA A 407 -7.39 -13.71 -1.21
C ALA A 407 -5.91 -13.31 -1.03
N GLY A 408 -5.63 -12.06 -0.65
CA GLY A 408 -4.26 -11.54 -0.61
C GLY A 408 -3.74 -11.04 -1.96
N GLY A 409 -4.65 -10.63 -2.86
CA GLY A 409 -4.33 -10.23 -4.23
C GLY A 409 -3.80 -11.40 -5.06
N ASP A 410 -2.71 -11.17 -5.79
CA ASP A 410 -2.00 -12.19 -6.58
C ASP A 410 -0.96 -12.97 -5.73
N GLY A 411 -1.22 -13.10 -4.41
CA GLY A 411 -0.30 -13.68 -3.43
C GLY A 411 0.75 -12.71 -2.86
N THR A 412 0.64 -11.41 -3.18
CA THR A 412 1.56 -10.36 -2.71
C THR A 412 1.20 -9.81 -1.34
N LEU A 413 -0.04 -9.99 -0.90
CA LEU A 413 -0.55 -9.47 0.37
C LEU A 413 -1.01 -10.62 1.27
N PRO A 414 -0.89 -10.48 2.60
CA PRO A 414 -1.56 -11.41 3.51
C PRO A 414 -3.08 -11.28 3.35
N PRO A 415 -3.81 -12.41 3.39
CA PRO A 415 -5.26 -12.43 3.24
C PRO A 415 -5.95 -11.71 4.39
N LEU A 416 -6.87 -10.79 4.06
CA LEU A 416 -7.70 -10.10 5.05
C LEU A 416 -8.93 -10.96 5.37
N PRO A 417 -9.26 -11.24 6.65
CA PRO A 417 -10.52 -11.88 6.98
C PRO A 417 -11.70 -10.97 6.62
N VAL A 418 -12.62 -11.46 5.78
CA VAL A 418 -13.79 -10.68 5.32
C VAL A 418 -15.06 -11.48 5.59
N VAL A 419 -16.06 -10.84 6.21
CA VAL A 419 -17.41 -11.39 6.38
C VAL A 419 -18.38 -10.53 5.59
N LEU A 420 -19.02 -11.13 4.59
CA LEU A 420 -20.07 -10.49 3.81
C LEU A 420 -21.43 -10.95 4.31
N TYR A 421 -22.39 -10.03 4.42
CA TYR A 421 -23.77 -10.38 4.74
C TYR A 421 -24.73 -9.86 3.68
N GLY A 422 -25.82 -10.58 3.46
CA GLY A 422 -26.90 -10.10 2.61
C GLY A 422 -27.89 -11.17 2.18
N ARG A 423 -28.87 -10.76 1.38
CA ARG A 423 -29.82 -11.66 0.74
C ARG A 423 -29.12 -12.36 -0.41
N GLY A 424 -29.07 -13.70 -0.38
CA GLY A 424 -28.47 -14.48 -1.45
C GLY A 424 -29.16 -14.21 -2.78
N ARG A 425 -28.50 -13.53 -3.73
CA ARG A 425 -28.71 -13.85 -5.15
C ARG A 425 -27.83 -15.06 -5.41
N GLY A 426 -28.44 -16.20 -5.71
CA GLY A 426 -27.73 -17.45 -5.93
C GLY A 426 -26.56 -17.22 -6.90
N ILE A 427 -25.35 -17.55 -6.47
CA ILE A 427 -24.28 -17.93 -7.40
C ILE A 427 -24.90 -19.05 -8.22
N ARG A 428 -25.25 -18.79 -9.49
CA ARG A 428 -25.74 -19.85 -10.38
C ARG A 428 -24.63 -20.89 -10.42
N ARG A 429 -24.89 -22.08 -9.85
CA ARG A 429 -24.10 -23.26 -10.21
C ARG A 429 -24.17 -23.39 -11.74
N PRO A 430 -23.05 -23.63 -12.44
CA PRO A 430 -23.15 -24.11 -13.82
C PRO A 430 -24.05 -25.35 -13.80
N PRO A 431 -24.97 -25.50 -14.77
CA PRO A 431 -25.90 -26.62 -14.75
C PRO A 431 -25.10 -27.92 -14.74
N ASP A 432 -25.41 -28.78 -13.78
CA ASP A 432 -24.95 -30.16 -13.75
C ASP A 432 -25.22 -30.76 -15.14
N ARG A 433 -24.16 -31.06 -15.89
CA ARG A 433 -24.28 -31.86 -17.11
C ARG A 433 -24.62 -33.28 -16.67
N CYS A 434 -25.92 -33.58 -16.63
CA CYS A 434 -26.40 -34.94 -16.73
C CYS A 434 -26.00 -35.51 -18.10
N ARG A 435 -25.03 -36.42 -18.14
CA ARG A 435 -25.14 -37.74 -18.76
C ARG A 435 -23.91 -38.59 -18.47
#